data_AF-A0A8T0ZG82-F1
#
_entry.id   AF-A0A8T0ZG82-F1
#
_cell.length_a   1.000
_cell.length_b   1.000
_cell.length_c   1.000
_cell.angle_alpha   90.00
_cell.angle_beta   90.00
_cell.angle_gamma   90.00
#
_symmetry.space_group_name_H-M   'P 1'
#
loop_
_entity.id
_entity.type
_entity.pdbx_description
1 polymer ?
#
loop_
_entity_poly.entity_id
_entity_poly.type
_entity_poly.pdbx_seq_one_letter_code
_entity_poly.pdbx_strand_id
1 'polypeptide(L)'
;MTKFVHGDDMLEQAKRITAALFSGDIRSLTADEIEQGFKEMPTFETDGEAKNIVDWLVDLGLEPSKRQAREDVTKGAISMNGEKVTELEFTVSAEHAIGGKFIIIRKGKKNYSLVKLK
;
A
#
# COMPACT_ATOMS: atom_id res chain seq x y z
N MET A 1 -5.99 30.24 22.53
CA MET A 1 -5.03 29.34 23.22
C MET A 1 -5.61 27.93 23.16
N THR A 2 -5.27 27.17 22.11
CA THR A 2 -5.88 25.85 21.80
C THR A 2 -4.84 24.97 21.10
N LYS A 3 -3.74 24.63 21.80
CA LYS A 3 -2.64 23.89 21.16
C LYS A 3 -1.84 23.04 22.15
N PHE A 4 -2.50 22.35 23.05
CA PHE A 4 -1.82 21.42 23.98
C PHE A 4 -2.55 20.10 24.23
N VAL A 5 -3.73 19.87 23.64
CA VAL A 5 -4.54 18.67 23.93
C VAL A 5 -4.69 17.70 22.75
N HIS A 6 -4.15 18.02 21.57
CA HIS A 6 -4.08 17.06 20.44
C HIS A 6 -2.69 16.43 20.28
N GLY A 7 -1.74 16.80 21.14
CA GLY A 7 -0.35 16.32 21.03
C GLY A 7 -0.18 14.85 21.35
N ASP A 8 -0.85 14.35 22.38
CA ASP A 8 -0.74 12.93 22.80
C ASP A 8 -1.49 12.00 21.84
N ASP A 9 -2.73 12.34 21.48
CA ASP A 9 -3.57 11.49 20.63
C ASP A 9 -2.99 11.34 19.21
N MET A 10 -2.50 12.44 18.60
CA MET A 10 -1.84 12.37 17.29
C MET A 10 -0.55 11.55 17.32
N LEU A 11 0.16 11.53 18.44
CA LEU A 11 1.45 10.84 18.55
C LEU A 11 1.24 9.34 18.81
N GLU A 12 0.22 8.98 19.58
CA GLU A 12 -0.24 7.59 19.69
C GLU A 12 -0.85 7.07 18.38
N GLN A 13 -1.63 7.89 17.68
CA GLN A 13 -2.10 7.57 16.33
C GLN A 13 -0.92 7.34 15.38
N ALA A 14 0.04 8.27 15.30
CA ALA A 14 1.23 8.10 14.45
C ALA A 14 2.02 6.83 14.78
N LYS A 15 2.15 6.47 16.07
CA LYS A 15 2.79 5.23 16.51
C LYS A 15 2.00 3.98 16.14
N ARG A 16 0.67 3.98 16.30
CA ARG A 16 -0.21 2.88 15.87
C ARG A 16 -0.19 2.71 14.36
N ILE A 17 -0.23 3.82 13.63
CA ILE A 17 -0.12 3.87 12.18
C ILE A 17 1.19 3.23 11.74
N THR A 18 2.31 3.69 12.29
CA THR A 18 3.65 3.14 12.01
C THR A 18 3.70 1.66 12.40
N ALA A 19 3.21 1.28 13.57
CA ALA A 19 3.23 -0.11 14.03
C ALA A 19 2.39 -1.02 13.12
N ALA A 20 1.22 -0.58 12.67
CA ALA A 20 0.38 -1.34 11.74
C ALA A 20 0.99 -1.41 10.34
N LEU A 21 1.61 -0.31 9.86
CA LEU A 21 2.45 -0.27 8.66
C LEU A 21 3.54 -1.34 8.67
N PHE A 22 4.26 -1.46 9.79
CA PHE A 22 5.39 -2.38 9.93
C PHE A 22 4.96 -3.81 10.29
N SER A 23 3.84 -3.97 10.98
CA SER A 23 3.32 -5.28 11.38
C SER A 23 2.49 -5.97 10.29
N GLY A 24 2.03 -5.23 9.27
CA GLY A 24 1.20 -5.75 8.19
C GLY A 24 -0.30 -5.74 8.48
N ASP A 25 -0.70 -5.24 9.65
CA ASP A 25 -2.09 -5.10 10.11
C ASP A 25 -2.75 -3.82 9.57
N ILE A 26 -2.45 -3.45 8.32
CA ILE A 26 -2.92 -2.19 7.77
C ILE A 26 -4.43 -2.23 7.48
N ARG A 27 -5.03 -3.43 7.40
CA ARG A 27 -6.49 -3.62 7.24
C ARG A 27 -7.33 -3.01 8.37
N SER A 28 -6.78 -2.83 9.56
CA SER A 28 -7.49 -2.22 10.70
C SER A 28 -7.37 -0.69 10.77
N LEU A 29 -6.59 -0.06 9.88
CA LEU A 29 -6.37 1.39 9.87
C LEU A 29 -7.38 2.11 8.99
N THR A 30 -7.70 3.34 9.37
CA THR A 30 -8.59 4.22 8.62
C THR A 30 -7.86 4.84 7.42
N ALA A 31 -8.60 5.21 6.37
CA ALA A 31 -8.10 5.91 5.19
C ALA A 31 -7.24 7.16 5.52
N ASP A 32 -7.68 7.96 6.50
CA ASP A 32 -6.99 9.18 6.94
C ASP A 32 -5.64 8.89 7.61
N GLU A 33 -5.61 7.83 8.42
CA GLU A 33 -4.44 7.34 9.14
C GLU A 33 -3.36 6.82 8.18
N ILE A 34 -3.76 6.14 7.11
CA ILE A 34 -2.86 5.69 6.05
C ILE A 34 -2.25 6.88 5.31
N GLU A 35 -3.07 7.89 4.97
CA GLU A 35 -2.58 9.09 4.28
C GLU A 35 -1.54 9.85 5.12
N GLN A 36 -1.72 9.91 6.45
CA GLN A 36 -0.75 10.54 7.34
C GLN A 36 0.54 9.71 7.50
N GLY A 37 0.43 8.39 7.67
CA GLY A 37 1.60 7.52 7.90
C GLY A 37 2.47 7.28 6.66
N PHE A 38 1.86 7.29 5.47
CA PHE A 38 2.56 7.06 4.21
C PHE A 38 2.93 8.35 3.47
N LYS A 39 2.72 9.52 4.08
CA LYS A 39 3.04 10.82 3.48
C LYS A 39 4.52 10.99 3.10
N GLU A 40 5.41 10.25 3.76
CA GLU A 40 6.86 10.22 3.47
C GLU A 40 7.25 9.12 2.48
N MET A 41 6.33 8.23 2.10
CA MET A 41 6.58 7.13 1.16
C MET A 41 6.12 7.46 -0.26
N PRO A 42 6.73 6.82 -1.28
CA PRO A 42 6.28 6.97 -2.66
C PRO A 42 4.82 6.54 -2.77
N THR A 43 3.98 7.53 -3.05
CA THR A 43 2.54 7.37 -3.23
C THR A 43 2.23 7.46 -4.71
N PHE A 44 1.46 6.49 -5.19
CA PHE A 44 1.00 6.38 -6.57
C PHE A 44 -0.52 6.50 -6.59
N GLU A 45 -1.09 6.91 -7.71
CA GLU A 45 -2.54 7.02 -7.90
C GLU A 45 -2.98 6.04 -8.99
N THR A 46 -4.13 5.41 -8.80
CA THR A 46 -4.74 4.50 -9.78
C THR A 46 -6.24 4.73 -9.84
N ASP A 47 -6.85 4.62 -11.02
CA ASP A 47 -8.30 4.79 -11.23
C ASP A 47 -9.14 3.66 -10.61
N GLY A 48 -8.52 2.69 -9.94
CA GLY A 48 -9.22 1.56 -9.31
C GLY A 48 -9.85 0.58 -10.28
N GLU A 49 -9.45 0.68 -11.54
CA GLU A 49 -9.74 -0.33 -12.53
C GLU A 49 -9.17 -1.68 -12.09
N ALA A 50 -10.01 -2.70 -12.16
CA ALA A 50 -9.60 -4.08 -11.95
C ALA A 50 -8.58 -4.45 -13.04
N LYS A 51 -7.30 -4.44 -12.67
CA LYS A 51 -6.19 -4.75 -13.58
C LYS A 51 -5.40 -5.93 -13.06
N ASN A 52 -4.80 -6.67 -13.98
CA ASN A 52 -3.86 -7.72 -13.62
C ASN A 52 -2.70 -7.11 -12.84
N ILE A 53 -2.24 -7.79 -11.77
CA ILE A 53 -1.16 -7.30 -10.91
C ILE A 53 0.09 -6.92 -11.71
N VAL A 54 0.41 -7.64 -12.79
CA VAL A 54 1.56 -7.34 -13.65
C VAL A 54 1.40 -6.00 -14.35
N ASP A 55 0.23 -5.76 -14.92
CA ASP A 55 -0.05 -4.53 -15.67
C ASP A 55 -0.12 -3.35 -14.70
N TRP A 56 -0.79 -3.57 -13.57
CA TRP A 56 -0.94 -2.61 -12.49
C TRP A 56 0.41 -2.19 -11.88
N LEU A 57 1.34 -3.13 -11.63
CA LEU A 57 2.69 -2.79 -11.14
C LEU A 57 3.50 -1.94 -12.12
N VAL A 58 3.33 -2.16 -13.43
CA VAL A 58 4.03 -1.39 -14.47
C VAL A 58 3.40 -0.02 -14.66
N ASP A 59 2.07 0.05 -14.63
CA ASP A 59 1.29 1.30 -14.73
C ASP A 59 1.63 2.25 -13.58
N LEU A 60 1.79 1.71 -12.37
CA LEU A 60 2.27 2.45 -11.20
C LEU A 60 3.75 2.82 -11.27
N GLY A 61 4.52 2.32 -12.24
CA GLY A 61 5.96 2.56 -12.33
C GLY A 61 6.80 1.87 -11.24
N LEU A 62 6.22 0.91 -10.52
CA LEU A 62 6.94 0.07 -9.53
C LEU A 62 7.93 -0.87 -10.23
N GLU A 63 7.60 -1.24 -11.45
CA GLU A 63 8.38 -2.12 -12.29
C GLU A 63 8.66 -1.51 -13.67
N PRO A 64 9.89 -1.64 -14.19
CA PRO A 64 10.26 -1.05 -15.47
C PRO A 64 9.63 -1.77 -16.68
N SER A 65 9.15 -3.00 -16.51
CA SER A 65 8.58 -3.79 -17.60
C SER A 65 7.67 -4.91 -17.10
N LYS A 66 6.69 -5.32 -17.93
CA LYS A 66 5.79 -6.46 -17.65
C LYS A 66 6.55 -7.75 -17.41
N ARG A 67 7.70 -7.94 -18.08
CA ARG A 67 8.55 -9.14 -17.88
C ARG A 67 9.12 -9.18 -16.46
N GLN A 68 9.56 -8.03 -15.97
CA GLN A 68 10.18 -7.89 -14.65
C GLN A 68 9.13 -8.06 -13.54
N ALA A 69 7.96 -7.43 -13.71
CA ALA A 69 6.84 -7.59 -12.78
C ALA A 69 6.40 -9.05 -12.64
N ARG A 70 6.34 -9.81 -13.74
CA ARG A 70 6.05 -11.25 -13.70
C ARG A 70 7.09 -12.03 -12.91
N GLU A 71 8.38 -11.74 -13.11
CA GLU A 71 9.45 -12.41 -12.37
C GLU A 71 9.35 -12.11 -10.86
N ASP A 72 9.13 -10.86 -10.47
CA ASP A 72 9.04 -10.46 -9.06
C ASP A 72 7.79 -11.05 -8.37
N VAL A 73 6.65 -11.08 -9.06
CA VAL A 73 5.44 -11.76 -8.57
C VAL A 73 5.69 -13.27 -8.41
N THR A 74 6.24 -13.93 -9.43
CA THR A 74 6.53 -15.38 -9.39
C THR A 74 7.54 -15.74 -8.29
N LYS A 75 8.53 -14.88 -8.06
CA LYS A 75 9.51 -15.03 -6.98
C LYS A 75 8.94 -14.73 -5.60
N GLY A 76 7.70 -14.26 -5.50
CA GLY A 76 7.07 -13.84 -4.24
C GLY A 76 7.75 -12.61 -3.63
N ALA A 77 8.36 -11.77 -4.47
CA ALA A 77 8.97 -10.52 -4.06
C ALA A 77 7.93 -9.39 -3.89
N ILE A 78 6.72 -9.56 -4.42
CA ILE A 78 5.61 -8.62 -4.27
C ILE A 78 4.69 -9.09 -3.15
N SER A 79 4.33 -8.18 -2.24
CA SER A 79 3.27 -8.38 -1.26
C SER A 79 2.27 -7.23 -1.33
N MET A 80 0.99 -7.55 -1.33
CA MET A 80 -0.12 -6.60 -1.33
C MET A 80 -0.82 -6.67 0.02
N ASN A 81 -0.97 -5.54 0.70
CA ASN A 81 -1.56 -5.43 2.03
C ASN A 81 -0.98 -6.43 3.06
N GLY A 82 0.31 -6.73 2.95
CA GLY A 82 0.97 -7.72 3.81
C GLY A 82 0.83 -9.18 3.37
N GLU A 83 -0.05 -9.48 2.42
CA GLU A 83 -0.17 -10.81 1.81
C GLU A 83 0.75 -10.92 0.58
N LYS A 84 1.55 -11.99 0.51
CA LYS A 84 2.40 -12.23 -0.66
C LYS A 84 1.54 -12.59 -1.85
N VAL A 85 1.71 -11.89 -2.96
CA VAL A 85 1.03 -12.23 -4.21
C VAL A 85 2.01 -12.96 -5.10
N THR A 86 1.74 -14.25 -5.32
CA THR A 86 2.52 -15.12 -6.22
C THR A 86 1.79 -15.45 -7.50
N GLU A 87 0.51 -15.08 -7.60
CA GLU A 87 -0.33 -15.35 -8.76
C GLU A 87 -0.19 -14.26 -9.81
N LEU A 88 0.21 -14.66 -11.01
CA LEU A 88 0.31 -13.78 -12.18
C LEU A 88 -1.05 -13.40 -12.73
N GLU A 89 -2.08 -14.22 -12.50
CA GLU A 89 -3.47 -13.95 -12.90
C GLU A 89 -4.24 -13.17 -11.81
N PHE A 90 -3.57 -12.85 -10.70
CA PHE A 90 -4.17 -12.07 -9.63
C PHE A 90 -4.64 -10.71 -10.18
N THR A 91 -5.93 -10.44 -10.02
CA THR A 91 -6.54 -9.19 -10.42
C THR A 91 -6.63 -8.27 -9.21
N VAL A 92 -5.91 -7.16 -9.27
CA VAL A 92 -5.99 -6.13 -8.24
C VAL A 92 -7.25 -5.32 -8.49
N SER A 93 -8.20 -5.40 -7.56
CA SER A 93 -9.45 -4.64 -7.57
C SER A 93 -9.53 -3.71 -6.36
N ALA A 94 -10.42 -2.71 -6.44
CA ALA A 94 -10.69 -1.79 -5.34
C ALA A 94 -11.24 -2.50 -4.08
N GLU A 95 -11.71 -3.74 -4.19
CA GLU A 95 -12.16 -4.54 -3.04
C GLU A 95 -10.99 -4.98 -2.16
N HIS A 96 -9.79 -5.08 -2.73
CA HIS A 96 -8.57 -5.29 -1.97
C HIS A 96 -8.08 -3.99 -1.32
N ALA A 97 -8.73 -2.85 -1.53
CA ALA A 97 -8.32 -1.61 -0.94
C ALA A 97 -8.76 -1.48 0.52
N ILE A 98 -7.83 -1.01 1.33
CA ILE A 98 -8.09 -0.62 2.71
C ILE A 98 -8.94 0.64 2.69
N GLY A 99 -10.10 0.56 3.34
CA GLY A 99 -11.10 1.63 3.35
C GLY A 99 -11.62 2.00 1.95
N GLY A 100 -11.49 1.12 0.95
CA GLY A 100 -11.91 1.39 -0.43
C GLY A 100 -11.05 2.44 -1.15
N LYS A 101 -9.94 2.89 -0.56
CA LYS A 101 -9.18 4.05 -1.04
C LYS A 101 -7.67 3.83 -1.13
N PHE A 102 -7.11 2.84 -0.45
CA PHE A 102 -5.65 2.66 -0.41
C PHE A 102 -5.25 1.20 -0.55
N ILE A 103 -4.22 0.93 -1.35
CA ILE A 103 -3.59 -0.38 -1.51
C ILE A 103 -2.12 -0.22 -1.16
N ILE A 104 -1.58 -1.11 -0.35
CA ILE A 104 -0.18 -1.08 0.02
C ILE A 104 0.56 -2.17 -0.72
N ILE A 105 1.63 -1.78 -1.40
CA ILE A 105 2.52 -2.70 -2.07
C ILE A 105 3.86 -2.68 -1.40
N ARG A 106 4.37 -3.87 -1.13
CA ARG A 106 5.69 -4.10 -0.63
C ARG A 106 6.48 -4.89 -1.65
N LYS A 107 7.55 -4.29 -2.15
CA LYS A 107 8.54 -4.95 -3.01
C LYS A 107 9.76 -5.34 -2.18
N GLY A 108 9.91 -6.64 -1.95
CA GLY A 108 10.98 -7.21 -1.16
C GLY A 108 10.93 -6.80 0.32
N LYS A 109 12.09 -6.61 0.95
CA LYS A 109 12.16 -6.46 2.42
C LYS A 109 11.98 -5.01 2.90
N LYS A 110 12.23 -4.00 2.05
CA LYS A 110 12.28 -2.59 2.46
C LYS A 110 11.53 -1.59 1.58
N ASN A 111 11.12 -1.94 0.37
CA ASN A 111 10.43 -0.98 -0.49
C ASN A 111 8.93 -1.09 -0.24
N TYR A 112 8.37 -0.07 0.37
CA TYR A 112 6.94 0.10 0.53
C TYR A 112 6.48 1.19 -0.43
N SER A 113 5.31 0.99 -1.01
CA SER A 113 4.69 1.89 -1.96
C SER A 113 3.22 1.95 -1.67
N LEU A 114 2.72 3.17 -1.49
CA LEU A 114 1.31 3.42 -1.27
C LEU A 114 0.66 3.61 -2.64
N VAL A 115 -0.49 3.00 -2.86
CA VAL A 115 -1.31 3.25 -4.03
C VAL A 115 -2.66 3.77 -3.57
N LYS A 116 -3.00 4.98 -3.96
CA LYS A 116 -4.27 5.63 -3.68
C LYS A 116 -5.22 5.40 -4.85
N LEU A 117 -6.41 4.93 -4.54
CA LEU A 117 -7.52 4.82 -5.48
C LEU A 117 -8.21 6.18 -5.58
N LYS A 118 -8.46 6.61 -6.81
CA LYS A 118 -9.11 7.88 -7.10
C LYS A 118 -10.62 7.80 -6.98
#